data_AF-A0A518WAB8-F1
#
_entry.id   AF-A0A518WAB8-F1
#
_cell.length_a   1.000
_cell.length_b   1.000
_cell.length_c   1.000
_cell.angle_alpha   90.00
_cell.angle_beta   90.00
_cell.angle_gamma   90.00
#
_symmetry.space_group_name_H-M   'P 1'
#
loop_
_entity.id
_entity.type
_entity.pdbx_description
1 polymer ?
#
loop_
_entity_poly.entity_id
_entity_poly.type
_entity_poly.pdbx_seq_one_letter_code
_entity_poly.pdbx_strand_id
1 'polypeptide(L)' 'MTWTGWRVLVACLLAALGSSATSILYTNAAAHQAEQRWCGIVATLDDAYQQTPPQTPAGKRIADSIAELRREFGCS' A
#
# COMPACT_ATOMS: atom_id res chain seq x y z
N MET A 1 33.02 23.85 -23.54
CA MET A 1 32.48 22.85 -22.59
C MET A 1 33.29 21.57 -22.81
N THR A 2 34.05 21.11 -21.81
CA THR A 2 34.92 19.93 -22.00
C THR A 2 34.05 18.68 -22.11
N TRP A 3 34.35 17.82 -23.09
CA TRP A 3 33.57 16.62 -23.43
C TRP A 3 33.35 15.69 -22.22
N THR A 4 34.30 15.68 -21.29
CA THR A 4 34.23 15.00 -19.99
C THR A 4 33.20 15.60 -19.05
N GLY A 5 33.07 16.92 -18.98
CA GLY A 5 32.11 17.59 -18.09
C GLY A 5 30.66 17.31 -18.45
N TRP A 6 30.34 17.28 -19.75
CA TRP A 6 29.01 16.89 -20.23
C TRP A 6 28.65 15.45 -19.84
N ARG A 7 29.58 14.52 -19.98
CA ARG A 7 29.36 13.10 -19.62
C ARG A 7 29.10 12.91 -18.13
N VAL A 8 29.78 13.66 -17.27
CA VAL A 8 29.56 13.61 -15.82
C VAL A 8 28.18 14.14 -15.44
N LEU A 9 27.75 15.26 -16.03
CA LEU A 9 26.42 15.82 -15.77
C LEU A 9 25.30 14.84 -16.20
N VAL A 10 25.45 14.23 -17.37
CA VAL A 10 24.49 13.21 -17.85
C VAL A 10 24.49 11.98 -16.95
N ALA A 11 25.66 11.51 -16.50
CA ALA A 11 25.73 10.37 -15.58
C ALA A 11 25.07 10.67 -14.22
N CYS A 12 25.29 11.85 -13.66
CA CYS A 12 24.63 12.29 -12.42
C CYS A 12 23.10 12.38 -12.59
N LEU A 13 22.64 12.92 -13.73
CA LEU A 13 21.20 13.00 -14.03
C LEU A 13 20.57 11.60 -14.11
N LEU A 14 21.21 10.66 -14.80
CA LEU A 14 20.73 9.28 -14.91
C LEU A 14 20.75 8.56 -13.55
N ALA A 15 21.76 8.79 -12.71
CA ALA A 15 21.80 8.24 -11.37
C ALA A 15 20.67 8.80 -10.48
N ALA A 16 20.39 10.10 -10.57
CA ALA A 16 19.29 10.75 -9.84
C ALA A 16 17.91 10.23 -10.29
N LEU A 17 17.70 10.07 -11.60
CA LEU A 17 16.47 9.49 -12.15
C LEU A 17 16.32 8.02 -11.77
N GLY A 18 17.40 7.24 -11.88
CA GLY A 18 17.41 5.82 -11.54
C GLY A 18 17.06 5.59 -10.07
N SER A 19 17.74 6.29 -9.16
CA SER A 19 17.50 6.19 -7.70
C SER A 19 16.08 6.61 -7.29
N SER A 20 15.53 7.64 -7.94
CA SER A 20 14.16 8.09 -7.69
C SER A 20 13.14 7.07 -8.19
N ALA A 21 13.33 6.52 -9.40
CA ALA A 21 12.48 5.50 -9.96
C ALA A 21 12.48 4.21 -9.12
N THR A 22 13.65 3.75 -8.68
CA THR A 22 13.76 2.56 -7.82
C THR A 22 13.10 2.78 -6.46
N SER A 23 13.21 3.99 -5.90
CA SER A 23 12.56 4.32 -4.62
C SER A 23 11.04 4.26 -4.76
N ILE A 24 10.47 4.85 -5.81
CA ILE A 24 9.02 4.82 -6.04
C ILE A 24 8.52 3.38 -6.22
N LEU A 25 9.20 2.59 -7.05
CA LEU A 25 8.82 1.19 -7.29
C LEU A 25 8.90 0.35 -6.01
N TYR A 26 9.97 0.50 -5.23
CA TYR A 26 10.14 -0.23 -3.98
C TYR A 26 9.08 0.18 -2.94
N THR A 27 8.78 1.47 -2.84
CA THR A 27 7.79 1.98 -1.87
C THR A 27 6.39 1.50 -2.24
N ASN A 28 6.02 1.51 -3.52
CA ASN A 28 4.74 0.94 -3.99
C ASN A 28 4.67 -0.57 -3.78
N ALA A 29 5.75 -1.32 -4.06
CA ALA A 29 5.78 -2.76 -3.81
C ALA A 29 5.66 -3.08 -2.31
N ALA A 30 6.32 -2.31 -1.45
CA ALA A 30 6.22 -2.44 -0.01
C ALA A 30 4.81 -2.07 0.51
N ALA A 31 4.18 -1.05 -0.06
CA ALA A 31 2.80 -0.68 0.25
C ALA A 31 1.83 -1.83 -0.11
N HIS A 32 1.93 -2.39 -1.32
CA HIS A 32 1.10 -3.54 -1.72
C HIS A 32 1.32 -4.78 -0.86
N GLN A 33 2.57 -5.07 -0.44
CA GLN A 33 2.82 -6.17 0.49
C GLN A 33 2.23 -5.92 1.88
N ALA A 34 2.25 -4.67 2.36
CA ALA A 34 1.63 -4.30 3.62
C ALA A 34 0.10 -4.42 3.52
N GLU A 35 -0.52 -3.90 2.45
CA GLU A 35 -1.95 -4.02 2.16
C GLU A 35 -2.40 -5.48 2.14
N GLN A 36 -1.66 -6.38 1.49
CA GLN A 36 -1.98 -7.82 1.46
C GLN A 36 -1.96 -8.47 2.85
N ARG A 37 -1.05 -8.07 3.74
CA ARG A 37 -1.03 -8.58 5.12
C ARG A 37 -2.23 -8.07 5.92
N TRP A 38 -2.63 -6.82 5.71
CA TRP A 38 -3.82 -6.25 6.33
C TRP A 38 -5.10 -6.90 5.80
N CYS A 39 -5.16 -7.27 4.53
CA CYS A 39 -6.29 -8.00 3.95
C CYS A 39 -6.61 -9.29 4.70
N GLY A 40 -5.61 -10.08 5.10
CA GLY A 40 -5.85 -11.30 5.87
C GLY A 40 -6.56 -11.04 7.20
N ILE A 41 -6.17 -9.96 7.91
CA ILE A 41 -6.77 -9.58 9.19
C ILE A 41 -8.18 -9.02 8.99
N VAL A 42 -8.34 -8.09 8.05
CA VAL A 42 -9.62 -7.43 7.76
C VAL A 42 -10.65 -8.43 7.25
N ALA A 43 -10.27 -9.32 6.32
CA ALA A 43 -11.14 -10.37 5.81
C ALA A 43 -11.59 -11.34 6.91
N THR A 44 -10.69 -11.73 7.81
CA THR A 44 -11.02 -12.61 8.94
C THR A 44 -11.97 -11.94 9.92
N LEU A 45 -11.76 -10.65 10.23
CA LEU A 45 -12.65 -9.90 11.11
C LEU A 45 -14.04 -9.69 10.49
N ASP A 46 -14.10 -9.33 9.21
CA ASP A 46 -15.37 -9.16 8.50
C ASP A 46 -16.14 -10.48 8.43
N ASP A 47 -15.47 -11.60 8.12
CA ASP A 47 -16.08 -12.93 8.13
C ASP A 47 -16.61 -13.31 9.52
N ALA A 48 -15.84 -13.02 10.57
CA ALA A 48 -16.29 -13.23 11.95
C ALA A 48 -17.54 -12.40 12.30
N TYR A 49 -17.64 -11.16 11.82
CA TYR A 49 -18.83 -10.32 12.00
C TYR A 49 -20.03 -10.78 11.17
N GLN A 50 -19.82 -11.41 10.01
CA GLN A 50 -20.91 -12.05 9.27
C GLN A 50 -21.45 -13.26 10.00
N GLN A 51 -20.58 -14.09 10.58
CA GLN A 51 -20.99 -15.26 11.35
C GLN A 51 -21.63 -14.88 12.69
N THR A 52 -21.08 -13.86 13.36
CA THR A 52 -21.55 -13.36 14.66
C THR A 52 -21.86 -11.87 14.56
N PRO A 53 -23.08 -11.50 14.12
CA PRO A 53 -23.42 -10.10 13.92
C PRO A 53 -23.32 -9.30 15.22
N PRO A 54 -22.75 -8.09 15.17
CA PRO A 54 -22.55 -7.27 16.35
C PRO A 54 -23.89 -6.83 16.94
N GLN A 55 -24.06 -7.09 18.24
CA GLN A 55 -25.30 -6.80 18.97
C GLN A 55 -25.33 -5.39 19.56
N THR A 56 -24.19 -4.68 19.58
CA THR A 56 -24.07 -3.34 20.16
C THR A 56 -23.94 -2.28 19.06
N PRO A 57 -24.42 -1.04 19.30
CA PRO A 57 -24.25 0.07 18.34
C PRO A 57 -22.78 0.35 18.00
N ALA A 58 -21.88 0.20 18.97
CA ALA A 58 -20.45 0.33 18.77
C ALA A 58 -19.90 -0.80 17.87
N GLY A 59 -20.33 -2.04 18.11
CA GLY A 59 -19.94 -3.19 17.28
C GLY A 59 -20.40 -3.06 15.83
N LYS A 60 -21.60 -2.51 15.59
CA LYS A 60 -22.08 -2.22 14.23
C LYS A 60 -21.18 -1.22 13.50
N ARG A 61 -20.82 -0.10 14.15
CA ARG A 61 -19.90 0.88 13.54
C ARG A 61 -18.53 0.28 13.23
N ILE A 62 -18.03 -0.60 14.10
CA ILE A 62 -16.75 -1.28 13.88
C ILE A 62 -16.87 -2.23 12.69
N ALA A 63 -17.92 -3.04 12.60
CA ALA A 63 -18.16 -3.92 11.46
C ALA A 63 -18.31 -3.14 10.14
N ASP A 64 -19.06 -2.04 10.13
CA ASP A 64 -19.20 -1.18 8.95
C ASP A 64 -17.85 -0.59 8.53
N SER A 65 -17.02 -0.16 9.48
CA SER A 65 -15.68 0.36 9.20
C SER A 65 -14.79 -0.73 8.60
N ILE A 66 -14.84 -1.95 9.13
CA ILE A 66 -14.04 -3.08 8.63
C ILE A 66 -14.48 -3.48 7.23
N ALA A 67 -15.78 -3.50 6.96
CA ALA A 67 -16.32 -3.77 5.62
C ALA A 67 -15.88 -2.71 4.60
N GLU A 68 -15.78 -1.43 5.02
CA GLU A 68 -15.25 -0.36 4.18
C GLU A 68 -13.74 -0.51 3.92
N LEU A 69 -12.95 -0.77 4.98
CA LEU A 69 -11.51 -1.05 4.83
C LEU A 69 -11.26 -2.25 3.90
N ARG A 70 -12.11 -3.28 3.93
CA ARG A 70 -12.02 -4.44 3.02
C ARG A 70 -12.15 -4.03 1.56
N ARG A 71 -13.05 -3.07 1.26
CA ARG A 71 -13.26 -2.52 -0.09
C ARG A 71 -12.12 -1.62 -0.52
N GLU A 72 -11.67 -0.72 0.35
CA GLU A 72 -10.58 0.20 0.05
C GLU A 72 -9.27 -0.53 -0.26
N PHE A 73 -8.95 -1.58 0.49
CA PHE A 73 -7.78 -2.40 0.23
C PHE A 73 -7.97 -3.39 -0.95
N GLY A 74 -9.15 -3.46 -1.56
CA GLY A 74 -9.44 -4.38 -2.66
C GLY A 74 -9.29 -5.85 -2.28
N CYS A 75 -9.50 -6.18 -1.00
CA CYS A 75 -9.37 -7.54 -0.50
C CYS A 75 -10.55 -8.39 -1.02
N SER A 76 -10.30 -9.22 -2.03
CA SER A 76 -11.26 -10.20 -2.57
C SER A 76 -11.49 -11.36 -1.62
#